data_AF-A0A7W0SQM4-F1
#
_entry.id   AF-A0A7W0SQM4-F1
#
_cell.length_a   1.000
_cell.length_b   1.000
_cell.length_c   1.000
_cell.angle_alpha   90.00
_cell.angle_beta   90.00
_cell.angle_gamma   90.00
#
_symmetry.space_group_name_H-M   'P 1'
#
loop_
_entity.id
_entity.type
_entity.pdbx_description
1 polymer ?
#
loop_
_entity_poly.entity_id
_entity_poly.type
_entity_poly.pdbx_seq_one_letter_code
_entity_poly.pdbx_strand_id
1 'polypeptide(L)'
;MALLAQTTLRSIIGQAELDELLINRDEINRRLQQIIDALTDPWGVKVTLVEVKDVELPDAMRRAMARQAESERDRRAKVIHAFGEQEAAETLAEAARLLEARPAALHLRILQTMTEISAEHNSTLIFPLPMEFLRVLDTLRPPEQPH
;
A
#
# COMPACT_ATOMS: atom_id res chain seq x y z
N MET A 1 -3.60 -0.91 -46.83
CA MET A 1 -3.08 0.05 -45.82
C MET A 1 -3.54 -0.29 -44.41
N ALA A 2 -4.84 -0.19 -44.09
CA ALA A 2 -5.34 -0.47 -42.74
C ALA A 2 -5.01 -1.89 -42.20
N LEU A 3 -5.07 -2.92 -43.06
CA LEU A 3 -4.80 -4.32 -42.67
C LEU A 3 -3.33 -4.59 -42.28
N LEU A 4 -2.38 -3.94 -42.99
CA LEU A 4 -0.95 -4.04 -42.68
C LEU A 4 -0.62 -3.32 -41.37
N ALA A 5 -1.14 -2.11 -41.19
CA ALA A 5 -0.99 -1.37 -39.92
C ALA A 5 -1.57 -2.15 -38.73
N GLN A 6 -2.73 -2.81 -38.91
CA GLN A 6 -3.40 -3.58 -37.86
C GLN A 6 -2.63 -4.86 -37.48
N THR A 7 -1.98 -5.50 -38.46
CA THR A 7 -1.19 -6.73 -38.22
C THR A 7 0.11 -6.41 -37.48
N THR A 8 0.78 -5.31 -37.85
CA THR A 8 2.00 -4.85 -37.18
C THR A 8 1.73 -4.35 -35.76
N LEU A 9 0.62 -3.63 -35.56
CA LEU A 9 0.17 -3.20 -34.23
C LEU A 9 -0.06 -4.40 -33.29
N ARG A 10 -0.72 -5.46 -33.78
CA ARG A 10 -0.96 -6.68 -32.99
C ARG A 10 0.34 -7.38 -32.56
N SER A 11 1.36 -7.42 -33.43
CA SER A 11 2.65 -8.07 -33.10
C SER A 11 3.44 -7.29 -32.05
N ILE A 12 3.43 -5.96 -32.13
CA ILE A 12 4.16 -5.09 -31.18
C ILE A 12 3.50 -5.13 -29.80
N ILE A 13 2.16 -5.16 -29.77
CA ILE A 13 1.38 -5.31 -28.53
C ILE A 13 1.64 -6.67 -27.84
N GLY A 14 1.98 -7.72 -28.59
CA GLY A 14 2.30 -9.04 -28.03
C GLY A 14 3.75 -9.22 -27.57
N GLN A 15 4.66 -8.34 -27.97
CA GLN A 15 6.10 -8.43 -27.66
C GLN A 15 6.56 -7.44 -26.58
N ALA A 16 5.86 -6.33 -26.39
CA ALA A 16 6.09 -5.41 -25.28
C ALA A 16 5.23 -5.81 -24.06
N GLU A 17 5.79 -5.75 -22.85
CA GLU A 17 4.96 -5.86 -21.65
C GLU A 17 3.93 -4.73 -21.67
N LEU A 18 2.64 -5.08 -21.64
CA LEU A 18 1.54 -4.15 -21.89
C LEU A 18 1.50 -2.96 -20.90
N ASP A 19 2.15 -3.08 -19.75
CA ASP A 19 2.32 -1.99 -18.77
C ASP A 19 3.12 -0.81 -19.36
N GLU A 20 4.13 -1.08 -20.19
CA GLU A 20 4.94 -0.06 -20.86
C GLU A 20 4.13 0.68 -21.94
N LEU A 21 3.19 -0.05 -22.57
CA LEU A 21 2.31 0.49 -23.62
C LEU A 21 1.17 1.38 -23.07
N LEU A 22 0.81 1.24 -21.79
CA LEU A 22 -0.20 2.09 -21.16
C LEU A 22 0.40 3.34 -20.53
N ILE A 23 1.68 3.29 -20.13
CA ILE A 23 2.36 4.36 -19.40
C ILE A 23 3.05 5.37 -20.35
N ASN A 24 3.55 4.94 -21.52
CA ASN A 24 4.29 5.80 -22.46
C ASN A 24 3.63 5.92 -23.85
N ARG A 25 2.48 6.63 -23.93
CA ARG A 25 1.79 6.93 -25.21
C ARG A 25 2.73 7.56 -26.25
N ASP A 26 3.62 8.45 -25.84
CA ASP A 26 4.53 9.18 -26.74
C ASP A 26 5.63 8.29 -27.35
N GLU A 27 6.03 7.23 -26.65
CA GLU A 27 7.03 6.28 -27.16
C GLU A 27 6.42 5.35 -28.21
N ILE A 28 5.19 4.89 -27.96
CA ILE A 28 4.43 4.06 -28.90
C ILE A 28 4.12 4.83 -30.18
N ASN A 29 3.64 6.08 -30.06
CA ASN A 29 3.33 6.92 -31.21
C ASN A 29 4.57 7.12 -32.09
N ARG A 30 5.75 7.36 -31.49
CA ARG A 30 7.02 7.47 -32.23
C ARG A 30 7.42 6.17 -32.92
N ARG A 31 7.31 5.03 -32.23
CA ARG A 31 7.61 3.71 -32.82
C ARG A 31 6.67 3.40 -34.00
N LEU A 32 5.38 3.67 -33.83
CA LEU A 32 4.39 3.49 -34.90
C LEU A 32 4.64 4.41 -36.09
N GLN A 33 4.96 5.68 -35.84
CA GLN A 33 5.30 6.63 -36.90
C GLN A 33 6.49 6.12 -37.72
N GLN A 34 7.58 5.70 -37.07
CA GLN A 34 8.78 5.18 -37.76
C GLN A 34 8.47 3.97 -38.64
N ILE A 35 7.68 3.03 -38.13
CA ILE A 35 7.34 1.81 -38.86
C ILE A 35 6.45 2.11 -40.06
N ILE A 36 5.44 2.97 -39.87
CA ILE A 36 4.51 3.32 -40.94
C ILE A 36 5.21 4.16 -42.02
N ASP A 37 6.03 5.14 -41.65
CA ASP A 37 6.80 5.97 -42.59
C ASP A 37 7.72 5.12 -43.48
N ALA A 38 8.46 4.17 -42.87
CA ALA A 38 9.30 3.23 -43.60
C ALA A 38 8.51 2.31 -44.57
N LEU A 39 7.27 1.98 -44.23
CA LEU A 39 6.37 1.19 -45.08
C LEU A 39 5.75 2.04 -46.21
N THR A 40 5.59 3.35 -46.02
CA THR A 40 4.93 4.25 -46.99
C THR A 40 5.89 5.00 -47.90
N ASP A 41 7.18 5.02 -47.58
CA ASP A 41 8.27 5.58 -48.41
C ASP A 41 8.25 5.12 -49.88
N PRO A 42 8.04 3.83 -50.22
CA PRO A 42 7.98 3.36 -51.60
C PRO A 42 6.83 3.94 -52.42
N TRP A 43 5.80 4.49 -51.76
CA TRP A 43 4.66 5.14 -52.40
C TRP A 43 4.79 6.66 -52.45
N GLY A 44 5.91 7.22 -51.98
CA GLY A 44 6.18 8.66 -51.99
C GLY A 44 5.32 9.47 -51.00
N VAL A 45 4.77 8.81 -49.98
CA VAL A 45 3.91 9.44 -48.96
C VAL A 45 4.68 9.52 -47.65
N LYS A 46 4.89 10.75 -47.17
CA LYS A 46 5.54 11.03 -45.88
C LYS A 46 4.52 11.14 -44.76
N VAL A 47 4.72 10.42 -43.65
CA VAL A 47 3.76 10.36 -42.55
C VAL A 47 4.21 11.26 -41.40
N THR A 48 3.49 12.38 -41.22
CA THR A 48 3.87 13.44 -40.27
C THR A 48 3.41 13.17 -38.83
N LEU A 49 2.30 12.46 -38.63
CA LEU A 49 1.73 12.18 -37.31
C LEU A 49 0.93 10.88 -37.32
N VAL A 50 1.17 10.02 -36.32
CA VAL A 50 0.37 8.82 -36.04
C VAL A 50 -0.07 8.89 -34.59
N GLU A 51 -1.38 8.81 -34.35
CA GLU A 51 -1.97 8.84 -33.02
C GLU A 51 -2.77 7.56 -32.80
N VAL A 52 -2.48 6.85 -31.70
CA VAL A 52 -3.25 5.69 -31.27
C VAL A 52 -4.57 6.17 -30.68
N LYS A 53 -5.68 5.85 -31.35
CA LYS A 53 -7.04 6.24 -30.91
C LYS A 53 -7.55 5.32 -29.79
N ASP A 54 -7.90 4.08 -30.15
CA ASP A 54 -8.45 3.07 -29.24
C ASP A 54 -7.72 1.74 -29.44
N VAL A 55 -7.23 1.14 -28.36
CA VAL A 55 -6.63 -0.20 -28.36
C VAL A 55 -7.62 -1.17 -27.75
N GLU A 56 -8.23 -2.01 -28.58
CA GLU A 56 -9.09 -3.10 -28.10
C GLU A 56 -8.24 -4.32 -27.77
N LEU A 57 -8.11 -4.59 -26.46
CA LEU A 57 -7.48 -5.81 -25.97
C LEU A 57 -8.46 -6.98 -26.04
N PRO A 58 -8.02 -8.18 -26.47
CA PRO A 58 -8.83 -9.39 -26.38
C PRO A 58 -9.27 -9.68 -24.94
N ASP A 59 -10.51 -10.12 -24.75
CA ASP A 59 -11.11 -10.33 -23.42
C ASP A 59 -10.31 -11.27 -22.50
N ALA A 60 -9.66 -12.28 -23.08
CA ALA A 60 -8.80 -13.20 -22.33
C ALA A 60 -7.59 -12.49 -21.70
N MET A 61 -6.95 -11.59 -22.44
CA MET A 61 -5.81 -10.80 -21.96
C MET A 61 -6.25 -9.79 -20.91
N ARG A 62 -7.36 -9.08 -21.15
CA ARG A 62 -7.92 -8.10 -20.19
C ARG A 62 -8.20 -8.72 -18.82
N ARG A 63 -8.78 -9.93 -18.81
CA ARG A 63 -9.03 -10.68 -17.56
C ARG A 63 -7.75 -11.18 -16.90
N ALA A 64 -6.78 -11.66 -17.67
CA ALA A 64 -5.49 -12.10 -17.13
C ALA A 64 -4.74 -10.94 -16.46
N MET A 65 -4.70 -9.79 -17.13
CA MET A 65 -4.10 -8.58 -16.60
C MET A 65 -4.82 -8.04 -15.37
N ALA A 66 -6.15 -8.00 -15.36
CA ALA A 66 -6.90 -7.55 -14.20
C ALA A 66 -6.54 -8.39 -12.95
N ARG A 67 -6.46 -9.72 -13.10
CA ARG A 67 -6.05 -10.63 -12.02
C ARG A 67 -4.59 -10.42 -11.60
N GLN A 68 -3.69 -10.20 -12.56
CA GLN A 68 -2.28 -9.93 -12.26
C GLN A 68 -2.11 -8.59 -11.52
N ALA A 69 -2.78 -7.54 -11.98
CA ALA A 69 -2.76 -6.22 -11.36
C ALA A 69 -3.34 -6.23 -9.95
N GLU A 70 -4.45 -6.96 -9.74
CA GLU A 70 -5.04 -7.16 -8.41
C GLU A 70 -4.07 -7.91 -7.48
N SER A 71 -3.48 -9.01 -7.94
CA SER A 71 -2.52 -9.77 -7.14
C SER A 71 -1.27 -8.98 -6.77
N GLU A 72 -0.72 -8.20 -7.70
CA GLU A 72 0.45 -7.35 -7.41
C GLU A 72 0.08 -6.20 -6.47
N ARG A 73 -1.12 -5.62 -6.62
CA ARG A 73 -1.64 -4.60 -5.70
C ARG A 73 -1.79 -5.16 -4.29
N ASP A 74 -2.38 -6.33 -4.14
CA ASP A 74 -2.55 -6.99 -2.84
C ASP A 74 -1.21 -7.37 -2.21
N ARG A 75 -0.26 -7.87 -3.02
CA ARG A 75 1.11 -8.16 -2.56
C ARG A 75 1.78 -6.90 -2.05
N ARG A 76 1.74 -5.81 -2.82
CA ARG A 76 2.32 -4.51 -2.42
C ARG A 76 1.66 -3.97 -1.16
N ALA A 77 0.33 -4.04 -1.06
CA ALA A 77 -0.40 -3.60 0.12
C ALA A 77 0.05 -4.35 1.38
N LYS A 78 0.19 -5.68 1.31
CA LYS A 78 0.68 -6.50 2.44
C LYS A 78 2.10 -6.13 2.86
N VAL A 79 2.99 -5.90 1.89
CA VAL A 79 4.38 -5.50 2.18
C VAL A 79 4.42 -4.14 2.86
N ILE A 80 3.69 -3.15 2.32
CA ILE A 80 3.61 -1.80 2.90
C ILE A 80 3.03 -1.86 4.32
N HIS A 81 1.98 -2.64 4.52
CA HIS A 81 1.37 -2.81 5.85
C HIS A 81 2.35 -3.40 6.85
N ALA A 82 3.05 -4.48 6.48
CA ALA A 82 4.03 -5.12 7.35
C ALA A 82 5.19 -4.17 7.72
N PHE A 83 5.67 -3.36 6.78
CA PHE A 83 6.67 -2.33 7.07
C PHE A 83 6.14 -1.24 8.01
N GLY A 84 4.91 -0.77 7.78
CA GLY A 84 4.27 0.21 8.66
C GLY A 84 4.06 -0.33 10.08
N GLU A 85 3.68 -1.60 10.23
CA GLU A 85 3.57 -2.26 11.53
C GLU A 85 4.92 -2.36 12.24
N GLN A 86 5.98 -2.71 11.52
CA GLN A 86 7.33 -2.76 12.08
C GLN A 86 7.80 -1.38 12.57
N GLU A 87 7.67 -0.35 11.73
CA GLU A 87 8.07 1.01 12.07
C GLU A 87 7.28 1.54 13.29
N ALA A 88 5.97 1.26 13.34
CA ALA A 88 5.13 1.60 14.48
C ALA A 88 5.59 0.87 15.75
N ALA A 89 5.88 -0.42 15.67
CA ALA A 89 6.34 -1.21 16.81
C ALA A 89 7.69 -0.72 17.35
N GLU A 90 8.64 -0.40 16.47
CA GLU A 90 9.95 0.16 16.84
C GLU A 90 9.79 1.50 17.57
N THR A 91 8.96 2.40 17.02
CA THR A 91 8.69 3.71 17.62
C THR A 91 8.03 3.58 19.00
N LEU A 92 7.05 2.68 19.14
CA LEU A 92 6.38 2.41 20.41
C LEU A 92 7.34 1.80 21.44
N ALA A 93 8.23 0.89 21.02
CA ALA A 93 9.23 0.30 21.89
C ALA A 93 10.26 1.34 22.38
N GLU A 94 10.65 2.29 21.53
CA GLU A 94 11.48 3.43 21.95
C GLU A 94 10.76 4.34 22.93
N ALA A 95 9.50 4.69 22.65
CA ALA A 95 8.68 5.47 23.56
C ALA A 95 8.54 4.79 24.93
N ALA A 96 8.31 3.47 24.96
CA ALA A 96 8.22 2.68 26.19
C ALA A 96 9.52 2.75 27.00
N ARG A 97 10.68 2.55 26.35
CA ARG A 97 12.00 2.67 27.01
C ARG A 97 12.21 4.06 27.61
N LEU A 98 11.79 5.12 26.91
CA LEU A 98 11.93 6.49 27.39
C LEU A 98 11.01 6.78 28.58
N LEU A 99 9.80 6.23 28.60
CA LEU A 99 8.87 6.33 29.72
C LEU A 99 9.36 5.56 30.94
N GLU A 100 9.93 4.37 30.75
CA GLU A 100 10.53 3.57 31.84
C GLU A 100 11.72 4.32 32.48
N ALA A 101 12.57 4.92 31.67
CA ALA A 101 13.69 5.72 32.16
C ALA A 101 13.25 7.01 32.89
N ARG A 102 12.00 7.47 32.72
CA ARG A 102 11.49 8.72 33.30
C ARG A 102 10.11 8.51 33.95
N PRO A 103 10.06 8.04 35.21
CA PRO A 103 8.81 7.75 35.92
C PRO A 103 7.82 8.94 36.01
N ALA A 104 8.32 10.17 36.02
CA ALA A 104 7.49 11.38 36.00
C ALA A 104 6.74 11.55 34.67
N ALA A 105 7.34 11.15 33.54
CA ALA A 105 6.69 11.20 32.23
C ALA A 105 5.55 10.18 32.13
N LEU A 106 5.70 9.01 32.74
CA LEU A 106 4.64 8.01 32.82
C LEU A 106 3.43 8.52 33.60
N HIS A 107 3.65 9.20 34.73
CA HIS A 107 2.56 9.82 35.49
C HIS A 107 1.82 10.89 34.69
N LEU A 108 2.55 11.75 33.96
CA LEU A 108 1.92 12.73 33.07
C LEU A 108 1.10 12.08 31.95
N ARG A 109 1.60 10.98 31.37
CA ARG A 109 0.87 10.19 30.37
C ARG A 109 -0.42 9.61 30.96
N ILE A 110 -0.39 9.07 32.17
CA ILE A 110 -1.58 8.57 32.87
C ILE A 110 -2.61 9.70 33.06
N LEU A 111 -2.17 10.88 33.54
CA LEU A 111 -3.06 12.03 33.72
C LEU A 111 -3.65 12.54 32.39
N GLN A 112 -2.87 12.53 31.31
CA GLN A 112 -3.36 12.87 29.96
C GLN A 112 -4.43 11.88 29.50
N THR A 113 -4.18 10.56 29.63
CA THR A 113 -5.18 9.55 29.26
C THR A 113 -6.46 9.67 30.08
N MET A 114 -6.36 10.02 31.38
CA MET A 114 -7.53 10.30 32.21
C MET A 114 -8.33 11.51 31.72
N THR A 115 -7.64 12.55 31.25
CA THR A 115 -8.29 13.76 30.72
C THR A 115 -9.00 13.46 29.39
N GLU A 116 -8.38 12.68 28.52
CA GLU A 116 -8.98 12.22 27.25
C GLU A 116 -10.22 11.35 27.49
N ILE A 117 -10.13 10.36 28.38
CA ILE A 117 -11.26 9.48 28.73
C ILE A 117 -12.41 10.27 29.40
N SER A 118 -12.08 11.25 30.25
CA SER A 118 -13.08 12.10 30.90
C SER A 118 -13.78 13.04 29.91
N ALA A 119 -13.13 13.41 28.81
CA ALA A 119 -13.73 14.21 27.76
C ALA A 119 -14.75 13.42 26.90
N GLU A 120 -14.63 12.09 26.82
CA GLU A 120 -15.50 11.21 26.03
C GLU A 120 -16.85 10.81 26.71
N HIS A 121 -17.25 11.41 27.83
CA HIS A 121 -18.60 11.29 28.40
C HIS A 121 -19.11 9.86 28.71
N ASN A 122 -18.25 8.90 29.10
CA ASN A 122 -18.70 7.60 29.60
C ASN A 122 -18.48 7.47 31.12
N SER A 123 -19.57 7.45 31.91
CA SER A 123 -19.62 7.57 33.38
C SER A 123 -19.07 6.34 34.15
N THR A 124 -18.26 5.49 33.52
CA THR A 124 -17.67 4.30 34.16
C THR A 124 -16.18 4.53 34.38
N LEU A 125 -15.81 4.89 35.61
CA LEU A 125 -14.42 4.97 36.05
C LEU A 125 -13.81 3.56 36.07
N ILE A 126 -13.09 3.19 35.02
CA ILE A 126 -12.22 2.01 35.02
C ILE A 126 -10.84 2.47 35.48
N PHE A 127 -10.51 2.20 36.74
CA PHE A 127 -9.21 2.49 37.31
C PHE A 127 -8.29 1.27 37.09
N PRO A 128 -7.24 1.35 36.25
CA PRO A 128 -6.25 0.30 36.20
C PRO A 128 -5.42 0.35 37.49
N LEU A 129 -5.68 -0.58 38.41
CA LEU A 129 -4.85 -0.75 39.60
C LEU A 129 -3.51 -1.36 39.19
N PRO A 130 -2.36 -0.72 39.51
CA PRO A 130 -1.04 -1.31 39.28
C PRO A 130 -0.92 -2.65 40.01
N MET A 131 -0.29 -3.65 39.39
CA MET A 131 -0.10 -4.98 39.98
C MET A 131 0.67 -4.92 41.31
N GLU A 132 1.46 -3.88 41.51
CA GLU A 132 2.18 -3.55 42.73
C GLU A 132 1.23 -3.36 43.92
N PHE A 133 0.06 -2.73 43.71
CA PHE A 133 -0.95 -2.56 44.75
C PHE A 133 -1.61 -3.88 45.14
N LEU A 134 -1.85 -4.78 44.18
CA LEU A 134 -2.41 -6.11 44.44
C LEU A 134 -1.44 -6.97 45.28
N ARG A 135 -0.14 -6.89 44.99
CA ARG A 135 0.89 -7.60 45.77
C ARG A 135 0.95 -7.14 47.23
N VAL A 136 0.78 -5.84 47.49
CA VAL A 136 0.71 -5.31 48.87
C VAL A 136 -0.52 -5.85 49.60
N LEU A 137 -1.66 -5.95 48.91
CA LEU A 137 -2.88 -6.51 49.49
C LEU A 137 -2.73 -8.00 49.86
N ASP A 138 -2.08 -8.78 48.99
CA ASP A 138 -1.78 -10.20 49.24
C ASP A 138 -0.83 -10.38 50.43
N THR A 139 0.16 -9.49 50.62
CA THR A 139 1.04 -9.53 51.80
C THR A 139 0.35 -9.14 53.10
N LEU A 140 -0.80 -8.46 53.03
CA LEU A 140 -1.62 -8.10 54.19
C LEU A 140 -2.71 -9.13 54.49
N ARG A 141 -2.87 -10.19 53.67
CA ARG A 141 -3.81 -11.29 53.94
C ARG A 141 -3.26 -12.12 55.10
N PRO A 142 -3.95 -12.19 56.26
CA PRO A 142 -3.51 -13.04 57.36
C PRO A 142 -3.53 -14.52 56.91
N PRO A 143 -2.56 -15.34 57.36
CA PRO A 143 -2.52 -16.75 56.99
C PRO A 143 -3.81 -17.42 57.48
N GLU A 144 -4.52 -18.08 56.55
CA GLU A 144 -5.65 -18.94 56.89
C GLU A 144 -5.16 -20.02 57.86
N GLN A 145 -5.68 -19.99 59.09
CA GLN A 145 -5.43 -21.05 60.07
C GLN A 145 -6.09 -22.34 59.57
N PRO A 146 -5.35 -23.44 59.44
CA PRO A 146 -5.93 -24.72 59.02
C PRO A 146 -6.73 -25.31 60.19
N HIS A 147 -7.98 -25.68 59.93
CA HIS A 147 -8.76 -26.61 60.73
C HIS A 147 -9.14 -27.82 59.89
#